data_AF-A0A955SLK1-F1
#
_entry.id   AF-A0A955SLK1-F1
#
_cell.length_a   1.000
_cell.length_b   1.000
_cell.length_c   1.000
_cell.angle_alpha   90.00
_cell.angle_beta   90.00
_cell.angle_gamma   90.00
#
_symmetry.space_group_name_H-M   'P 1'
#
loop_
_entity.id
_entity.type
_entity.pdbx_description
1 polymer ?
#
loop_
_entity_poly.entity_id
_entity_poly.type
_entity_poly.pdbx_seq_one_letter_code
_entity_poly.pdbx_strand_id
1 'polypeptide(L)'
;MRLRIAVFFLVCLYFPTFGRAEEMKLPEVESMGRGVTLLWEGPSDRQVVALTFDDGPIPGKTEPILDLLGENQVPATFFVLGENAERHPEILKRMVREGHEIGNHTVHHPDLTKLSTAKVREEIKGCQKIVEDAVGCKPRFFRPPYGAANLTTMSILSSQNLSAVFWSIDPQDWRGGSEQEIVSDIDSHLDNGAIILLHERSPNTGESIPTLIQTVREKGFRFVTMSEMFGYPPFSPTVSETEPATQFAKADPQTSNPVEVVAAQEAPTPQVVMIGGSLPPSQSPPSDVRPEARPINPVIEPASPRPIGSAPMQVELRGTAPSSQPKPAVIDPPPAALKPTHTATPTHPPPPPPPPPPPPTTPTPPPPTPPP
;
A
#
# COMPACT_ATOMS: atom_id res chain seq x y z
N MET A 1 36.03 -11.52 49.75
CA MET A 1 37.11 -12.32 49.13
C MET A 1 36.63 -13.77 48.99
N ARG A 2 36.60 -14.32 47.76
CA ARG A 2 36.34 -15.75 47.41
C ARG A 2 34.93 -16.29 47.81
N LEU A 3 34.12 -16.99 47.00
CA LEU A 3 34.25 -17.90 45.82
C LEU A 3 34.29 -19.39 46.18
N ARG A 4 33.19 -20.12 45.85
CA ARG A 4 33.07 -21.49 45.25
C ARG A 4 31.58 -21.87 45.21
N ILE A 5 30.92 -22.34 44.14
CA ILE A 5 31.20 -23.23 42.98
C ILE A 5 30.71 -24.68 43.20
N ALA A 6 29.62 -25.04 42.51
CA ALA A 6 29.23 -26.36 41.95
C ALA A 6 27.97 -26.12 41.07
N VAL A 7 28.00 -26.14 39.72
CA VAL A 7 28.20 -27.28 38.78
C VAL A 7 27.02 -28.28 38.88
N PHE A 8 25.95 -28.23 38.07
CA PHE A 8 25.80 -28.39 36.60
C PHE A 8 25.84 -29.86 36.13
N PHE A 9 24.66 -30.45 35.94
CA PHE A 9 24.35 -31.61 35.08
C PHE A 9 23.07 -31.21 34.32
N LEU A 10 23.09 -31.03 32.99
CA LEU A 10 23.15 -32.04 31.92
C LEU A 10 21.79 -32.69 31.63
N VAL A 11 21.13 -32.26 30.56
CA VAL A 11 20.78 -33.06 29.35
C VAL A 11 20.13 -32.12 28.33
N CYS A 12 20.52 -32.24 27.06
CA CYS A 12 19.90 -31.55 25.92
C CYS A 12 19.12 -32.55 25.05
N LEU A 13 18.32 -32.03 24.09
CA LEU A 13 17.48 -32.77 23.14
C LEU A 13 16.22 -33.36 23.84
N TYR A 14 15.00 -33.23 23.33
CA TYR A 14 14.55 -33.31 21.92
C TYR A 14 13.43 -32.31 21.57
N PHE A 15 13.45 -31.82 20.32
CA PHE A 15 12.23 -31.35 19.61
C PHE A 15 11.45 -32.57 19.09
N PRO A 16 10.12 -32.48 18.91
CA PRO A 16 9.62 -32.23 17.55
C PRO A 16 8.35 -31.37 17.42
N THR A 17 8.24 -30.75 16.23
CA THR A 17 7.02 -30.38 15.48
C THR A 17 5.94 -29.48 16.10
N PHE A 18 5.97 -28.21 15.68
CA PHE A 18 4.96 -27.61 14.78
C PHE A 18 3.46 -27.82 15.13
N GLY A 19 2.80 -26.77 15.64
CA GLY A 19 1.34 -26.77 15.80
C GLY A 19 0.76 -25.38 15.98
N ARG A 20 0.05 -24.88 14.94
CA ARG A 20 -0.78 -23.66 14.87
C ARG A 20 -0.08 -22.34 15.27
N ALA A 21 0.14 -21.46 14.28
CA ALA A 21 0.34 -20.05 14.56
C ALA A 21 -0.89 -19.47 15.28
N GLU A 22 -0.70 -18.69 16.34
CA GLU A 22 -1.82 -18.04 17.01
C GLU A 22 -2.55 -17.06 16.08
N GLU A 23 -3.86 -16.96 16.29
CA GLU A 23 -4.78 -16.32 15.37
C GLU A 23 -4.60 -14.81 15.45
N MET A 24 -3.92 -14.22 14.46
CA MET A 24 -3.66 -12.78 14.40
C MET A 24 -4.97 -12.02 14.20
N LYS A 25 -5.65 -11.73 15.31
CA LYS A 25 -6.82 -10.86 15.35
C LYS A 25 -6.41 -9.44 14.96
N LEU A 26 -6.62 -9.12 13.69
CA LEU A 26 -6.67 -7.74 13.21
C LEU A 26 -7.66 -6.95 14.10
N PRO A 27 -7.34 -5.71 14.48
CA PRO A 27 -8.29 -4.88 15.23
C PRO A 27 -9.54 -4.64 14.39
N GLU A 28 -10.71 -4.85 15.02
CA GLU A 28 -12.00 -4.61 14.39
C GLU A 28 -12.20 -3.10 14.23
N VAL A 29 -11.91 -2.58 13.04
CA VAL A 29 -12.11 -1.16 12.72
C VAL A 29 -13.61 -0.88 12.70
N GLU A 30 -14.15 -0.41 13.83
CA GLU A 30 -15.57 -0.19 14.04
C GLU A 30 -16.18 0.77 13.00
N SER A 31 -16.75 0.18 11.95
CA SER A 31 -17.44 0.90 10.89
C SER A 31 -18.77 1.46 11.42
N MET A 32 -18.72 2.64 12.03
CA MET A 32 -19.93 3.40 12.39
C MET A 32 -20.64 3.95 11.14
N GLY A 33 -21.45 3.08 10.53
CA GLY A 33 -22.57 3.50 9.69
C GLY A 33 -22.32 3.71 8.19
N ARG A 34 -21.33 3.05 7.55
CA ARG A 34 -21.29 2.89 6.08
C ARG A 34 -20.31 1.85 5.48
N GLY A 35 -19.46 1.18 6.26
CA GLY A 35 -18.54 0.16 5.72
C GLY A 35 -17.41 0.74 4.87
N VAL A 36 -16.74 1.80 5.34
CA VAL A 36 -15.47 2.28 4.78
C VAL A 36 -14.43 2.30 5.89
N THR A 37 -13.31 1.61 5.68
CA THR A 37 -12.13 1.71 6.55
C THR A 37 -11.45 3.05 6.28
N LEU A 38 -11.23 3.85 7.33
CA LEU A 38 -10.44 5.08 7.27
C LEU A 38 -9.07 4.80 7.90
N LEU A 39 -7.99 5.09 7.18
CA LEU A 39 -6.62 4.75 7.56
C LEU A 39 -5.78 6.03 7.61
N TRP A 40 -5.53 6.52 8.82
CA TRP A 40 -4.65 7.68 9.09
C TRP A 40 -3.24 7.23 9.46
N GLU A 41 -3.15 6.13 10.21
CA GLU A 41 -1.95 5.51 10.74
C GLU A 41 -2.09 3.98 10.69
N GLY A 42 -0.97 3.28 10.61
CA GLY A 42 -0.85 1.85 10.87
C GLY A 42 -0.86 1.52 12.37
N PRO A 43 -0.75 0.24 12.74
CA PRO A 43 -0.79 -0.16 14.14
C PRO A 43 0.53 0.12 14.86
N SER A 44 0.43 0.71 16.05
CA SER A 44 1.56 1.15 16.88
C SER A 44 2.35 0.02 17.55
N ASP A 45 1.97 -1.24 17.33
CA ASP A 45 2.65 -2.44 17.85
C ASP A 45 3.83 -2.91 16.98
N ARG A 46 3.99 -2.35 15.77
CA ARG A 46 5.03 -2.72 14.81
C ARG A 46 5.85 -1.50 14.38
N GLN A 47 7.17 -1.64 14.43
CA GLN A 47 8.12 -0.62 14.00
C GLN A 47 8.27 -0.58 12.47
N VAL A 48 7.17 -0.22 11.81
CA VAL A 48 7.00 -0.14 10.34
C VAL A 48 6.46 1.23 9.94
N VAL A 49 6.82 1.72 8.75
CA VAL A 49 6.25 2.94 8.15
C VAL A 49 5.93 2.73 6.67
N ALA A 50 4.88 3.38 6.19
CA ALA A 50 4.49 3.36 4.78
C ALA A 50 4.94 4.66 4.10
N LEU A 51 5.86 4.54 3.14
CA LEU A 51 6.24 5.64 2.26
C LEU A 51 5.22 5.72 1.11
N THR A 52 4.56 6.86 0.95
CA THR A 52 3.47 7.02 -0.03
C THR A 52 3.62 8.27 -0.89
N PHE A 53 3.27 8.17 -2.16
CA PHE A 53 3.48 9.21 -3.17
C PHE A 53 2.17 9.54 -3.91
N ASP A 54 1.86 10.83 -4.06
CA ASP A 54 0.68 11.35 -4.75
C ASP A 54 1.04 12.07 -6.08
N ASP A 55 0.00 12.38 -6.88
CA ASP A 55 0.01 13.10 -8.16
C ASP A 55 0.68 12.39 -9.38
N GLY A 56 1.28 11.22 -9.22
CA GLY A 56 1.92 10.47 -10.30
C GLY A 56 1.00 9.63 -11.22
N PRO A 57 1.59 8.86 -12.15
CA PRO A 57 2.98 8.93 -12.58
C PRO A 57 3.27 10.19 -13.42
N ILE A 58 4.44 10.81 -13.22
CA ILE A 58 4.93 11.95 -14.00
C ILE A 58 6.23 11.51 -14.70
N PRO A 59 6.25 11.37 -16.04
CA PRO A 59 7.44 10.97 -16.78
C PRO A 59 8.65 11.87 -16.53
N GLY A 60 9.81 11.27 -16.30
CA GLY A 60 11.03 11.96 -15.89
C GLY A 60 11.06 12.38 -14.42
N LYS A 61 10.07 11.97 -13.61
CA LYS A 61 10.07 12.13 -12.14
C LYS A 61 9.79 10.82 -11.41
N THR A 62 8.80 10.05 -11.85
CA THR A 62 8.47 8.75 -11.24
C THR A 62 9.58 7.73 -11.42
N GLU A 63 10.22 7.71 -12.59
CA GLU A 63 11.24 6.72 -12.91
C GLU A 63 12.50 6.91 -12.04
N PRO A 64 13.06 8.12 -11.86
CA PRO A 64 14.10 8.37 -10.85
C PRO A 64 13.68 8.03 -9.40
N ILE A 65 12.42 8.27 -9.02
CA ILE A 65 11.90 7.87 -7.69
C ILE A 65 11.93 6.34 -7.55
N LEU A 66 11.48 5.61 -8.57
CA LEU A 66 11.54 4.13 -8.60
C LEU A 66 12.97 3.60 -8.64
N ASP A 67 13.89 4.27 -9.34
CA ASP A 67 15.33 3.93 -9.35
C ASP A 67 15.91 4.02 -7.92
N LEU A 68 15.73 5.16 -7.24
CA LEU A 68 16.24 5.38 -5.88
C LEU A 68 15.62 4.42 -4.85
N LEU A 69 14.33 4.11 -4.97
CA LEU A 69 13.65 3.13 -4.12
C LEU A 69 14.14 1.71 -4.37
N GLY A 70 14.39 1.34 -5.64
CA GLY A 70 14.92 0.05 -6.05
C GLY A 70 16.36 -0.18 -5.58
N GLU A 71 17.24 0.80 -5.79
CA GLU A 71 18.62 0.81 -5.29
C GLU A 71 18.66 0.62 -3.76
N ASN A 72 17.73 1.28 -3.05
CA ASN A 72 17.63 1.18 -1.59
C ASN A 72 16.85 -0.03 -1.08
N GLN A 73 16.21 -0.83 -1.94
CA GLN A 73 15.31 -1.93 -1.56
C GLN A 73 14.16 -1.46 -0.64
N VAL A 74 13.46 -0.40 -1.03
CA VAL A 74 12.34 0.20 -0.25
C VAL A 74 11.02 0.07 -1.02
N PRO A 75 10.05 -0.72 -0.51
CA PRO A 75 8.70 -0.72 -1.07
C PRO A 75 7.98 0.58 -0.73
N ALA A 76 7.04 0.98 -1.59
CA ALA A 76 6.26 2.21 -1.46
C ALA A 76 4.85 2.04 -2.02
N THR A 77 3.96 3.00 -1.76
CA THR A 77 2.58 3.01 -2.31
C THR A 77 2.31 4.29 -3.10
N PHE A 78 2.04 4.15 -4.39
CA PHE A 78 1.82 5.26 -5.33
C PHE A 78 0.31 5.47 -5.57
N PHE A 79 -0.24 6.58 -5.11
CA PHE A 79 -1.61 6.99 -5.32
C PHE A 79 -1.71 7.74 -6.66
N VAL A 80 -1.99 7.01 -7.73
CA VAL A 80 -1.90 7.53 -9.11
C VAL A 80 -3.16 8.27 -9.56
N LEU A 81 -2.94 9.31 -10.34
CA LEU A 81 -3.96 9.98 -11.14
C LEU A 81 -4.27 9.12 -12.38
N GLY A 82 -5.54 8.83 -12.59
CA GLY A 82 -6.01 8.04 -13.74
C GLY A 82 -5.58 8.64 -15.08
N GLU A 83 -5.60 9.97 -15.24
CA GLU A 83 -5.18 10.60 -16.50
C GLU A 83 -3.69 10.37 -16.83
N ASN A 84 -2.85 10.27 -15.79
CA ASN A 84 -1.42 9.98 -15.93
C ASN A 84 -1.19 8.49 -16.16
N ALA A 85 -1.90 7.64 -15.43
CA ALA A 85 -1.85 6.18 -15.56
C ALA A 85 -2.30 5.68 -16.95
N GLU A 86 -3.29 6.34 -17.58
CA GLU A 86 -3.76 6.02 -18.94
C GLU A 86 -2.71 6.39 -20.00
N ARG A 87 -1.97 7.48 -19.79
CA ARG A 87 -0.87 7.91 -20.66
C ARG A 87 0.42 7.09 -20.47
N HIS A 88 0.66 6.58 -19.26
CA HIS A 88 1.92 5.93 -18.86
C HIS A 88 1.76 4.54 -18.20
N PRO A 89 1.05 3.59 -18.84
CA PRO A 89 0.84 2.25 -18.30
C PRO A 89 2.14 1.44 -18.15
N GLU A 90 3.21 1.81 -18.86
CA GLU A 90 4.56 1.25 -18.68
C GLU A 90 5.16 1.56 -17.30
N ILE A 91 4.87 2.74 -16.73
CA ILE A 91 5.34 3.13 -15.39
C ILE A 91 4.55 2.36 -14.32
N LEU A 92 3.25 2.16 -14.49
CA LEU A 92 2.45 1.29 -13.60
C LEU A 92 2.96 -0.17 -13.64
N LYS A 93 3.27 -0.70 -14.82
CA LYS A 93 3.89 -2.02 -14.99
C LYS A 93 5.29 -2.09 -14.39
N ARG A 94 5.99 -0.96 -14.27
CA ARG A 94 7.27 -0.84 -13.57
C ARG A 94 7.06 -0.93 -12.05
N MET A 95 6.18 -0.09 -11.48
CA MET A 95 5.82 -0.09 -10.05
C MET A 95 5.52 -1.51 -9.53
N VAL A 96 4.64 -2.24 -10.23
CA VAL A 96 4.23 -3.60 -9.83
C VAL A 96 5.36 -4.62 -9.93
N ARG A 97 6.23 -4.51 -10.94
CA ARG A 97 7.37 -5.42 -11.13
C ARG A 97 8.43 -5.26 -10.04
N GLU A 98 8.63 -4.02 -9.57
CA GLU A 98 9.60 -3.67 -8.54
C GLU A 98 9.03 -3.77 -7.10
N GLY A 99 7.79 -4.26 -6.95
CA GLY A 99 7.19 -4.61 -5.66
C GLY A 99 6.46 -3.46 -4.96
N HIS A 100 6.20 -2.37 -5.66
CA HIS A 100 5.42 -1.24 -5.14
C HIS A 100 3.91 -1.46 -5.32
N GLU A 101 3.11 -0.81 -4.47
CA GLU A 101 1.65 -0.88 -4.51
C GLU A 101 1.06 0.34 -5.23
N ILE A 102 -0.06 0.14 -5.96
CA ILE A 102 -0.79 1.23 -6.61
C ILE A 102 -2.09 1.50 -5.87
N GLY A 103 -2.22 2.72 -5.35
CA GLY A 103 -3.44 3.33 -4.83
C GLY A 103 -4.16 4.17 -5.89
N ASN A 104 -5.43 4.48 -5.65
CA ASN A 104 -6.26 5.31 -6.53
C ASN A 104 -6.34 6.75 -5.99
N HIS A 105 -6.07 7.74 -6.84
CA HIS A 105 -6.12 9.17 -6.49
C HIS A 105 -7.07 9.97 -7.38
N THR A 106 -8.17 9.38 -7.83
CA THR A 106 -9.10 9.89 -8.87
C THR A 106 -8.51 9.89 -10.29
N VAL A 107 -9.24 10.40 -11.30
CA VAL A 107 -8.69 10.56 -12.65
C VAL A 107 -7.97 11.91 -12.79
N HIS A 108 -8.56 13.01 -12.31
CA HIS A 108 -8.12 14.38 -12.61
C HIS A 108 -7.81 15.27 -11.38
N HIS A 109 -7.57 14.69 -10.20
CA HIS A 109 -7.36 15.41 -8.93
C HIS A 109 -8.43 16.48 -8.55
N PRO A 110 -9.75 16.28 -8.74
CA PRO A 110 -10.72 17.29 -8.33
C PRO A 110 -11.09 17.15 -6.85
N ASP A 111 -11.43 18.28 -6.21
CA ASP A 111 -12.06 18.27 -4.88
C ASP A 111 -13.46 17.61 -4.97
N LEU A 112 -13.50 16.35 -4.53
CA LEU A 112 -14.70 15.50 -4.56
C LEU A 112 -15.85 16.05 -3.73
N THR A 113 -15.60 16.95 -2.77
CA THR A 113 -16.67 17.56 -1.95
C THR A 113 -17.52 18.55 -2.73
N LYS A 114 -16.98 19.10 -3.83
CA LYS A 114 -17.62 20.08 -4.72
C LYS A 114 -18.31 19.45 -5.94
N LEU A 115 -18.22 18.12 -6.11
CA LEU A 115 -18.74 17.41 -7.28
C LEU A 115 -20.10 16.75 -7.04
N SER A 116 -20.82 16.46 -8.12
CA SER A 116 -22.02 15.64 -8.08
C SER A 116 -21.68 14.16 -7.85
N THR A 117 -22.61 13.39 -7.26
CA THR A 117 -22.45 11.94 -7.04
C THR A 117 -22.11 11.16 -8.30
N ALA A 118 -22.56 11.63 -9.48
CA ALA A 118 -22.18 11.03 -10.76
C ALA A 118 -20.69 11.27 -11.06
N LYS A 119 -20.20 12.51 -10.93
CA LYS A 119 -18.78 12.86 -11.18
C LYS A 119 -17.84 12.25 -10.14
N VAL A 120 -18.18 12.24 -8.85
CA VAL A 120 -17.38 11.51 -7.82
C VAL A 120 -17.27 10.01 -8.16
N ARG A 121 -18.33 9.42 -8.73
CA ARG A 121 -18.31 8.01 -9.15
C ARG A 121 -17.46 7.80 -10.40
N GLU A 122 -17.52 8.72 -11.36
CA GLU A 122 -16.73 8.73 -12.58
C GLU A 122 -15.22 8.81 -12.26
N GLU A 123 -14.83 9.76 -11.41
CA GLU A 123 -13.45 9.94 -10.93
C GLU A 123 -12.87 8.69 -10.24
N ILE A 124 -13.60 8.11 -9.28
CA ILE A 124 -13.11 6.94 -8.54
C ILE A 124 -13.09 5.71 -9.44
N LYS A 125 -14.15 5.45 -10.23
CA LYS A 125 -14.25 4.25 -11.08
C LYS A 125 -13.37 4.31 -12.32
N GLY A 126 -13.14 5.50 -12.89
CA GLY A 126 -12.24 5.69 -14.02
C GLY A 126 -10.83 5.23 -13.67
N CYS A 127 -10.27 5.75 -12.57
CA CYS A 127 -8.95 5.33 -12.10
C CYS A 127 -8.91 3.82 -11.71
N GLN A 128 -9.95 3.26 -11.07
CA GLN A 128 -10.02 1.81 -10.83
C GLN A 128 -9.92 0.98 -12.12
N LYS A 129 -10.54 1.44 -13.22
CA LYS A 129 -10.50 0.74 -14.51
C LYS A 129 -9.16 0.94 -15.22
N ILE A 130 -8.63 2.16 -15.25
CA ILE A 130 -7.37 2.48 -15.93
C ILE A 130 -6.21 1.67 -15.34
N VAL A 131 -6.13 1.56 -14.00
CA VAL A 131 -5.12 0.72 -13.34
C VAL A 131 -5.35 -0.77 -13.64
N GLU A 132 -6.60 -1.25 -13.62
CA GLU A 132 -6.91 -2.64 -13.96
C GLU A 132 -6.55 -3.01 -15.41
N ASP A 133 -6.85 -2.15 -16.37
CA ASP A 133 -6.49 -2.33 -17.78
C ASP A 133 -4.96 -2.30 -17.98
N ALA A 134 -4.23 -1.53 -17.17
CA ALA A 134 -2.79 -1.41 -17.24
C ALA A 134 -2.04 -2.59 -16.60
N VAL A 135 -2.45 -3.09 -15.44
CA VAL A 135 -1.68 -4.07 -14.65
C VAL A 135 -2.44 -5.34 -14.22
N GLY A 136 -3.72 -5.52 -14.58
CA GLY A 136 -4.47 -6.75 -14.30
C GLY A 136 -4.89 -6.92 -12.83
N CYS A 137 -4.93 -5.83 -12.07
CA CYS A 137 -5.42 -5.78 -10.69
C CYS A 137 -5.95 -4.37 -10.35
N LYS A 138 -6.90 -4.30 -9.41
CA LYS A 138 -7.51 -3.04 -8.94
C LYS A 138 -6.86 -2.53 -7.66
N PRO A 139 -6.63 -1.22 -7.50
CA PRO A 139 -6.27 -0.60 -6.21
C PRO A 139 -7.26 -0.99 -5.10
N ARG A 140 -6.71 -1.36 -3.94
CA ARG A 140 -7.44 -1.57 -2.66
C ARG A 140 -7.63 -0.27 -1.88
N PHE A 141 -6.68 0.64 -2.06
CA PHE A 141 -6.57 1.88 -1.32
C PHE A 141 -6.92 3.07 -2.21
N PHE A 142 -7.57 4.06 -1.61
CA PHE A 142 -7.94 5.31 -2.26
C PHE A 142 -7.55 6.47 -1.35
N ARG A 143 -6.86 7.48 -1.89
CA ARG A 143 -6.58 8.73 -1.18
C ARG A 143 -7.38 9.87 -1.81
N PRO A 144 -8.23 10.60 -1.05
CA PRO A 144 -8.96 11.73 -1.60
C PRO A 144 -8.01 12.90 -1.92
N PRO A 145 -8.08 13.50 -3.12
CA PRO A 145 -7.42 14.76 -3.44
C PRO A 145 -7.62 15.81 -2.35
N TYR A 146 -6.54 16.49 -1.96
CA TYR A 146 -6.51 17.47 -0.86
C TYR A 146 -6.96 16.94 0.53
N GLY A 147 -7.06 15.62 0.73
CA GLY A 147 -7.72 15.04 1.91
C GLY A 147 -9.25 15.22 1.91
N ALA A 148 -9.84 15.74 0.84
CA ALA A 148 -11.21 16.25 0.83
C ALA A 148 -12.24 15.16 0.48
N ALA A 149 -12.93 14.63 1.50
CA ALA A 149 -13.96 13.61 1.34
C ALA A 149 -15.24 13.93 2.13
N ASN A 150 -16.39 13.44 1.64
CA ASN A 150 -17.69 13.57 2.31
C ASN A 150 -18.51 12.26 2.24
N LEU A 151 -19.75 12.29 2.74
CA LEU A 151 -20.65 11.13 2.74
C LEU A 151 -20.97 10.54 1.35
N THR A 152 -20.82 11.33 0.28
CA THR A 152 -20.94 10.87 -1.11
C THR A 152 -19.70 10.09 -1.52
N THR A 153 -18.50 10.62 -1.26
CA THR A 153 -17.22 9.91 -1.43
C THR A 153 -17.25 8.57 -0.71
N MET A 154 -17.57 8.57 0.59
CA MET A 154 -17.61 7.36 1.42
C MET A 154 -18.63 6.33 0.90
N SER A 155 -19.82 6.76 0.47
CA SER A 155 -20.80 5.86 -0.13
C SER A 155 -20.31 5.21 -1.43
N ILE A 156 -19.40 5.86 -2.18
CA ILE A 156 -18.83 5.32 -3.40
C ILE A 156 -17.67 4.37 -3.10
N LEU A 157 -16.79 4.71 -2.15
CA LEU A 157 -15.69 3.85 -1.69
C LEU A 157 -16.21 2.52 -1.12
N SER A 158 -17.22 2.58 -0.24
CA SER A 158 -17.94 1.41 0.27
C SER A 158 -18.48 0.55 -0.90
N SER A 159 -19.14 1.17 -1.88
CA SER A 159 -19.65 0.47 -3.07
C SER A 159 -18.56 -0.12 -3.99
N GLN A 160 -17.28 0.14 -3.73
CA GLN A 160 -16.13 -0.36 -4.49
C GLN A 160 -15.12 -1.15 -3.64
N ASN A 161 -15.44 -1.43 -2.37
CA ASN A 161 -14.55 -2.10 -1.42
C ASN A 161 -13.16 -1.41 -1.30
N LEU A 162 -13.16 -0.07 -1.36
CA LEU A 162 -11.97 0.77 -1.21
C LEU A 162 -11.83 1.24 0.24
N SER A 163 -10.63 1.15 0.80
CA SER A 163 -10.26 1.82 2.05
C SER A 163 -9.79 3.25 1.76
N ALA A 164 -10.24 4.23 2.55
CA ALA A 164 -9.79 5.60 2.44
C ALA A 164 -8.47 5.78 3.22
N VAL A 165 -7.42 6.25 2.56
CA VAL A 165 -6.09 6.44 3.12
C VAL A 165 -5.77 7.93 3.21
N PHE A 166 -5.33 8.35 4.38
CA PHE A 166 -4.82 9.69 4.65
C PHE A 166 -3.32 9.56 4.97
N TRP A 167 -2.84 10.25 6.00
CA TRP A 167 -1.44 10.25 6.41
C TRP A 167 -1.35 10.65 7.89
N SER A 168 -0.27 10.25 8.54
CA SER A 168 0.11 10.73 9.87
C SER A 168 1.22 11.79 9.81
N ILE A 169 1.94 11.87 8.67
CA ILE A 169 3.03 12.82 8.43
C ILE A 169 2.83 13.48 7.05
N ASP A 170 2.78 14.82 7.01
CA ASP A 170 2.78 15.66 5.80
C ASP A 170 3.84 16.76 5.97
N PRO A 171 5.06 16.58 5.43
CA PRO A 171 6.15 17.56 5.49
C PRO A 171 5.89 18.77 4.58
N GLN A 172 4.76 18.80 3.87
CA GLN A 172 4.36 19.86 2.94
C GLN A 172 5.41 20.11 1.83
N ASP A 173 6.01 19.03 1.33
CA ASP A 173 7.00 19.00 0.23
C ASP A 173 6.53 19.77 -1.03
N TRP A 174 5.23 19.71 -1.29
CA TRP A 174 4.50 20.44 -2.33
C TRP A 174 4.62 21.97 -2.25
N ARG A 175 5.12 22.53 -1.13
CA ARG A 175 5.45 23.96 -0.98
C ARG A 175 6.86 24.32 -1.47
N GLY A 176 7.68 23.34 -1.81
CA GLY A 176 9.06 23.54 -2.26
C GLY A 176 10.06 23.75 -1.12
N GLY A 177 9.80 23.21 0.07
CA GLY A 177 10.81 23.11 1.14
C GLY A 177 12.02 22.28 0.69
N SER A 178 13.19 22.56 1.24
CA SER A 178 14.44 21.83 0.95
C SER A 178 14.36 20.35 1.34
N GLU A 179 15.26 19.53 0.78
CA GLU A 179 15.50 18.15 1.25
C GLU A 179 15.57 18.09 2.78
N GLN A 180 16.37 18.99 3.37
CA GLN A 180 16.67 18.97 4.80
C GLN A 180 15.44 19.34 5.64
N GLU A 181 14.58 20.24 5.16
CA GLU A 181 13.30 20.55 5.80
C GLU A 181 12.32 19.37 5.69
N ILE A 182 12.22 18.71 4.52
CA ILE A 182 11.36 17.53 4.31
C ILE A 182 11.78 16.38 5.23
N VAL A 183 13.07 16.05 5.27
CA VAL A 183 13.59 14.96 6.12
C VAL A 183 13.46 15.32 7.61
N SER A 184 13.76 16.56 8.00
CA SER A 184 13.68 17.01 9.39
C SER A 184 12.25 16.99 9.95
N ASP A 185 11.24 17.36 9.15
CA ASP A 185 9.84 17.25 9.58
C ASP A 185 9.43 15.78 9.77
N ILE A 186 9.69 14.93 8.77
CA ILE A 186 9.38 13.49 8.87
C ILE A 186 10.09 12.85 10.07
N ASP A 187 11.37 13.17 10.30
CA ASP A 187 12.13 12.63 11.42
C ASP A 187 11.54 13.03 12.78
N SER A 188 11.01 14.25 12.89
CA SER A 188 10.41 14.78 14.12
C SER A 188 9.04 14.19 14.45
N HIS A 189 8.35 13.63 13.44
CA HIS A 189 7.01 13.04 13.55
C HIS A 189 6.99 11.50 13.40
N LEU A 190 8.14 10.84 13.32
CA LEU A 190 8.26 9.41 13.02
C LEU A 190 7.84 8.51 14.20
N ASP A 191 6.80 7.70 14.01
CA ASP A 191 6.29 6.73 15.00
C ASP A 191 5.83 5.41 14.34
N ASN A 192 5.55 4.39 15.16
CA ASN A 192 5.12 3.06 14.73
C ASN A 192 3.80 3.13 13.92
N GLY A 193 3.84 2.63 12.69
CA GLY A 193 2.71 2.65 11.78
C GLY A 193 2.60 3.94 10.95
N ALA A 194 3.54 4.88 11.03
CA ALA A 194 3.41 6.17 10.34
C ALA A 194 3.20 6.02 8.82
N ILE A 195 2.26 6.79 8.28
CA ILE A 195 1.96 6.90 6.85
C ILE A 195 2.47 8.27 6.39
N ILE A 196 3.54 8.26 5.59
CA ILE A 196 4.25 9.46 5.11
C ILE A 196 3.67 9.86 3.76
N LEU A 197 3.13 11.09 3.65
CA LEU A 197 2.73 11.71 2.39
C LEU A 197 3.91 12.44 1.74
N LEU A 198 4.11 12.21 0.44
CA LEU A 198 4.98 12.96 -0.46
C LEU A 198 4.30 13.10 -1.82
N HIS A 199 4.73 14.03 -2.68
CA HIS A 199 4.13 14.24 -4.00
C HIS A 199 5.20 14.19 -5.10
N GLU A 200 4.98 13.40 -6.15
CA GLU A 200 5.97 13.20 -7.23
C GLU A 200 6.25 14.47 -8.04
N ARG A 201 5.30 15.41 -8.05
CA ARG A 201 5.41 16.72 -8.69
C ARG A 201 6.41 17.65 -8.00
N SER A 202 6.68 17.47 -6.72
CA SER A 202 7.48 18.38 -5.89
C SER A 202 8.91 18.48 -6.41
N PRO A 203 9.63 19.59 -6.18
CA PRO A 203 10.97 19.76 -6.73
C PRO A 203 11.99 18.85 -6.03
N ASN A 204 11.97 18.83 -4.69
CA ASN A 204 13.06 18.26 -3.88
C ASN A 204 12.72 16.87 -3.31
N THR A 205 11.54 16.32 -3.64
CA THR A 205 11.05 15.05 -3.10
C THR A 205 11.83 13.83 -3.58
N GLY A 206 12.25 13.82 -4.85
CA GLY A 206 13.14 12.77 -5.35
C GLY A 206 14.52 12.85 -4.68
N GLU A 207 15.05 14.06 -4.51
CA GLU A 207 16.35 14.31 -3.89
C GLU A 207 16.38 13.91 -2.41
N SER A 208 15.26 14.02 -1.69
CA SER A 208 15.18 13.66 -0.26
C SER A 208 15.11 12.16 0.04
N ILE A 209 14.80 11.32 -0.95
CA ILE A 209 14.59 9.87 -0.75
C ILE A 209 15.78 9.14 -0.08
N PRO A 210 17.05 9.31 -0.51
CA PRO A 210 18.16 8.60 0.10
C PRO A 210 18.37 8.95 1.58
N THR A 211 18.36 10.25 1.89
CA THR A 211 18.55 10.79 3.24
C THR A 211 17.38 10.44 4.16
N LEU A 212 16.14 10.46 3.64
CA LEU A 212 14.95 9.96 4.33
C LEU A 212 15.07 8.46 4.66
N ILE A 213 15.46 7.64 3.68
CA ILE A 213 15.59 6.19 3.86
C ILE A 213 16.67 5.86 4.90
N GLN A 214 17.80 6.56 4.89
CA GLN A 214 18.83 6.43 5.91
C GLN A 214 18.28 6.77 7.29
N THR A 215 17.67 7.95 7.44
CA THR A 215 17.15 8.48 8.71
C THR A 215 16.13 7.52 9.37
N VAL A 216 15.15 7.04 8.59
CA VAL A 216 14.13 6.09 9.04
C VAL A 216 14.74 4.74 9.46
N ARG A 217 15.75 4.25 8.72
CA ARG A 217 16.47 3.00 9.02
C ARG A 217 17.36 3.11 10.25
N GLU A 218 18.03 4.25 10.46
CA GLU A 218 18.86 4.50 11.66
C GLU A 218 18.03 4.53 12.94
N LYS A 219 16.77 4.99 12.87
CA LYS A 219 15.79 4.86 13.96
C LYS A 219 15.21 3.45 14.13
N GLY A 220 15.53 2.51 13.25
CA GLY A 220 15.15 1.10 13.33
C GLY A 220 13.85 0.70 12.62
N PHE A 221 13.23 1.61 11.86
CA PHE A 221 11.96 1.33 11.18
C PHE A 221 12.16 0.56 9.86
N ARG A 222 11.22 -0.35 9.58
CA ARG A 222 11.06 -0.98 8.26
C ARG A 222 10.10 -0.18 7.37
N PHE A 223 10.48 0.05 6.13
CA PHE A 223 9.52 0.47 5.10
C PHE A 223 8.65 -0.71 4.65
N VAL A 224 7.36 -0.46 4.44
CA VAL A 224 6.34 -1.43 4.03
C VAL A 224 5.35 -0.83 3.02
N THR A 225 4.66 -1.66 2.23
CA THR A 225 3.48 -1.20 1.47
C THR A 225 2.28 -1.03 2.39
N MET A 226 1.23 -0.33 1.93
CA MET A 226 -0.04 -0.25 2.66
C MET A 226 -0.67 -1.64 2.86
N SER A 227 -0.53 -2.56 1.90
CA SER A 227 -0.99 -3.94 2.06
C SER A 227 -0.20 -4.71 3.11
N GLU A 228 1.14 -4.60 3.20
CA GLU A 228 1.92 -5.23 4.29
C GLU A 228 1.62 -4.58 5.66
N MET A 229 1.44 -3.25 5.71
CA MET A 229 1.06 -2.53 6.92
C MET A 229 -0.25 -3.08 7.52
N PHE A 230 -1.27 -3.29 6.70
CA PHE A 230 -2.60 -3.74 7.15
C PHE A 230 -2.90 -5.24 6.96
N GLY A 231 -1.89 -6.05 6.63
CA GLY A 231 -2.02 -7.51 6.57
C GLY A 231 -2.79 -8.05 5.35
N TYR A 232 -2.90 -7.27 4.28
CA TYR A 232 -3.49 -7.72 3.02
C TYR A 232 -2.47 -8.46 2.13
N PRO A 233 -2.93 -9.31 1.18
CA PRO A 233 -2.07 -9.86 0.14
C PRO A 233 -1.38 -8.74 -0.67
N PRO A 234 -0.12 -8.91 -1.10
CA PRO A 234 0.60 -7.93 -1.91
C PRO A 234 -0.17 -7.49 -3.16
N PHE A 235 0.02 -6.24 -3.55
CA PHE A 235 -0.52 -5.73 -4.80
C PHE A 235 0.18 -6.40 -5.99
N SER A 236 -0.56 -7.20 -6.76
CA SER A 236 -0.03 -7.99 -7.87
C SER A 236 -1.14 -8.31 -8.87
N PRO A 237 -0.82 -8.59 -10.14
CA PRO A 237 -1.81 -9.00 -11.14
C PRO A 237 -2.51 -10.28 -10.68
N THR A 238 -3.79 -10.44 -11.02
CA THR A 238 -4.48 -11.71 -10.75
C THR A 238 -3.94 -12.77 -11.71
N VAL A 239 -3.02 -13.61 -11.23
CA VAL A 239 -2.43 -14.69 -12.03
C VAL A 239 -3.53 -15.72 -12.32
N SER A 240 -4.02 -15.74 -13.57
CA SER A 240 -4.77 -16.90 -14.08
C SER A 240 -3.87 -18.13 -13.96
N GLU A 241 -4.40 -19.26 -13.50
CA GLU A 241 -3.61 -20.44 -13.07
C GLU A 241 -2.93 -21.23 -14.23
N THR A 242 -2.04 -20.54 -14.94
CA THR A 242 -1.21 -21.00 -16.06
C THR A 242 0.07 -20.18 -16.07
N GLU A 243 1.23 -20.84 -16.21
CA GLU A 243 2.61 -20.33 -16.03
C GLU A 243 3.10 -20.21 -14.57
N PRO A 244 4.25 -20.84 -14.21
CA PRO A 244 4.81 -20.77 -12.86
C PRO A 244 5.68 -19.53 -12.64
N ALA A 245 5.45 -18.80 -11.54
CA ALA A 245 6.27 -17.65 -11.17
C ALA A 245 7.68 -18.07 -10.69
N THR A 246 8.72 -17.69 -11.43
CA THR A 246 10.12 -17.87 -11.01
C THR A 246 10.39 -17.05 -9.75
N GLN A 247 10.73 -17.73 -8.65
CA GLN A 247 11.00 -17.08 -7.37
C GLN A 247 12.35 -16.35 -7.39
N PHE A 248 12.38 -15.11 -6.87
CA PHE A 248 13.63 -14.42 -6.54
C PHE A 248 14.30 -15.14 -5.36
N ALA A 249 15.43 -15.81 -5.61
CA ALA A 249 16.27 -16.36 -4.57
C ALA A 249 17.03 -15.23 -3.83
N LYS A 250 17.10 -15.32 -2.50
CA LYS A 250 17.95 -14.42 -1.71
C LYS A 250 19.43 -14.66 -2.03
N ALA A 251 20.19 -13.58 -2.16
CA ALA A 251 21.64 -13.61 -2.17
C ALA A 251 22.18 -12.63 -1.12
N ASP A 252 22.84 -13.15 -0.09
CA ASP A 252 23.72 -12.36 0.79
C ASP A 252 25.16 -12.41 0.24
N PRO A 253 25.97 -11.35 0.42
CA PRO A 253 27.19 -11.15 -0.35
C PRO A 253 28.46 -11.68 0.33
N GLN A 254 29.48 -12.08 -0.46
CA GLN A 254 30.89 -11.81 -0.13
C GLN A 254 31.81 -11.68 -1.36
N THR A 255 32.56 -10.56 -1.35
CA THR A 255 33.97 -10.38 -1.78
C THR A 255 34.44 -10.63 -3.23
N SER A 256 34.82 -9.50 -3.87
CA SER A 256 36.05 -9.26 -4.65
C SER A 256 36.34 -9.99 -5.98
N ASN A 257 36.16 -9.23 -7.06
CA ASN A 257 36.92 -9.22 -8.33
C ASN A 257 38.46 -9.08 -8.15
N PRO A 258 39.28 -9.20 -9.22
CA PRO A 258 39.05 -9.75 -10.57
C PRO A 258 40.18 -10.72 -11.05
N VAL A 259 40.06 -11.27 -12.27
CA VAL A 259 41.03 -11.19 -13.41
C VAL A 259 40.67 -12.21 -14.51
N GLU A 260 41.02 -11.88 -15.76
CA GLU A 260 40.65 -12.59 -17.00
C GLU A 260 41.73 -13.59 -17.47
N VAL A 261 41.38 -14.39 -18.49
CA VAL A 261 42.23 -15.25 -19.33
C VAL A 261 42.71 -16.58 -18.71
N VAL A 262 42.27 -17.68 -19.31
CA VAL A 262 42.83 -19.03 -19.10
C VAL A 262 43.50 -19.52 -20.38
N ALA A 263 44.76 -19.92 -20.27
CA ALA A 263 45.45 -20.79 -21.23
C ALA A 263 46.29 -21.81 -20.43
N ALA A 264 46.31 -23.07 -20.85
CA ALA A 264 46.75 -24.20 -20.02
C ALA A 264 48.17 -24.69 -20.34
N GLN A 265 48.83 -25.30 -19.34
CA GLN A 265 49.85 -26.35 -19.54
C GLN A 265 50.07 -27.19 -18.26
N GLU A 266 50.96 -28.19 -18.33
CA GLU A 266 50.84 -29.47 -17.61
C GLU A 266 51.56 -29.55 -16.23
N ALA A 267 51.34 -30.66 -15.52
CA ALA A 267 51.85 -30.95 -14.17
C ALA A 267 53.30 -31.50 -14.14
N PRO A 268 53.96 -31.59 -12.96
CA PRO A 268 53.93 -32.88 -12.25
C PRO A 268 53.90 -32.82 -10.69
N THR A 269 53.66 -33.97 -10.07
CA THR A 269 53.75 -34.28 -8.62
C THR A 269 55.22 -34.43 -8.15
N PRO A 270 55.61 -34.44 -6.83
CA PRO A 270 55.16 -35.47 -5.85
C PRO A 270 55.25 -35.19 -4.30
N GLN A 271 54.78 -36.19 -3.52
CA GLN A 271 55.09 -36.57 -2.11
C GLN A 271 54.45 -35.88 -0.86
N VAL A 272 53.39 -36.54 -0.35
CA VAL A 272 53.23 -37.16 1.01
C VAL A 272 53.76 -36.45 2.28
N VAL A 273 52.84 -36.18 3.24
CA VAL A 273 53.01 -36.47 4.70
C VAL A 273 51.69 -36.98 5.30
N MET A 274 51.81 -37.81 6.36
CA MET A 274 50.79 -38.42 7.26
C MET A 274 49.85 -37.37 7.94
N ILE A 275 48.77 -37.65 8.70
CA ILE A 275 48.43 -38.76 9.64
C ILE A 275 46.89 -38.95 9.71
N GLY A 276 46.40 -40.18 9.90
CA GLY A 276 45.03 -40.48 10.37
C GLY A 276 44.75 -41.99 10.40
N GLY A 277 44.36 -42.57 11.54
CA GLY A 277 44.37 -44.02 11.74
C GLY A 277 43.06 -44.68 12.22
N SER A 278 42.98 -45.99 11.99
CA SER A 278 42.13 -46.99 12.66
C SER A 278 40.60 -46.99 12.46
N LEU A 279 40.17 -47.77 11.45
CA LEU A 279 39.01 -48.69 11.50
C LEU A 279 39.29 -49.86 12.51
N PRO A 280 38.38 -50.83 12.85
CA PRO A 280 37.22 -51.35 12.09
C PRO A 280 36.00 -51.79 12.98
N PRO A 281 35.09 -52.73 12.60
CA PRO A 281 34.41 -53.01 11.31
C PRO A 281 32.85 -53.13 11.38
N SER A 282 32.20 -52.91 10.21
CA SER A 282 31.12 -53.71 9.58
C SER A 282 29.98 -54.39 10.39
N GLN A 283 28.71 -54.09 10.04
CA GLN A 283 27.81 -55.01 9.30
C GLN A 283 26.45 -54.40 8.89
N SER A 284 25.77 -55.00 7.91
CA SER A 284 24.43 -54.64 7.35
C SER A 284 23.88 -55.82 6.51
N PRO A 285 22.61 -55.84 6.04
CA PRO A 285 21.40 -55.06 6.38
C PRO A 285 20.39 -56.00 7.13
N PRO A 286 19.19 -56.47 6.69
CA PRO A 286 18.15 -56.00 5.74
C PRO A 286 16.67 -56.11 6.21
N SER A 287 15.75 -55.69 5.32
CA SER A 287 14.36 -56.14 5.04
C SER A 287 13.33 -56.45 6.15
N ASP A 288 12.23 -55.68 6.17
CA ASP A 288 10.84 -56.08 5.77
C ASP A 288 9.79 -55.10 6.34
N VAL A 289 8.49 -55.04 5.97
CA VAL A 289 7.75 -55.02 4.69
C VAL A 289 6.25 -54.90 5.06
N ARG A 290 5.57 -53.87 4.53
CA ARG A 290 4.10 -53.74 4.39
C ARG A 290 3.20 -53.46 5.65
N PRO A 291 1.90 -53.12 5.47
CA PRO A 291 1.20 -52.15 6.33
C PRO A 291 -0.22 -52.55 6.80
N GLU A 292 -0.85 -51.66 7.58
CA GLU A 292 -2.31 -51.47 7.72
C GLU A 292 -2.52 -50.01 8.19
N ALA A 293 -3.68 -49.34 8.15
CA ALA A 293 -4.94 -49.35 7.39
C ALA A 293 -5.88 -48.37 8.16
N ARG A 294 -6.95 -47.85 7.57
CA ARG A 294 -7.86 -46.88 8.23
C ARG A 294 -8.95 -47.56 9.09
N PRO A 295 -9.64 -46.82 9.97
CA PRO A 295 -10.97 -46.36 9.54
C PRO A 295 -11.21 -44.83 9.71
N ILE A 296 -11.77 -44.11 8.74
CA ILE A 296 -13.18 -43.95 8.26
C ILE A 296 -14.08 -43.10 9.21
N ASN A 297 -14.73 -42.08 8.63
CA ASN A 297 -15.60 -41.07 9.28
C ASN A 297 -17.01 -41.60 9.65
N PRO A 298 -17.84 -40.78 10.33
CA PRO A 298 -18.91 -40.05 9.63
C PRO A 298 -18.76 -38.51 9.78
N VAL A 299 -19.00 -37.65 8.79
CA VAL A 299 -20.16 -37.43 7.90
C VAL A 299 -21.34 -36.75 8.62
N ILE A 300 -21.65 -35.51 8.18
CA ILE A 300 -22.87 -34.74 8.47
C ILE A 300 -23.30 -34.10 7.14
N GLU A 301 -24.58 -34.16 6.80
CA GLU A 301 -25.15 -33.64 5.54
C GLU A 301 -25.72 -32.21 5.68
N PRO A 302 -25.73 -31.39 4.61
CA PRO A 302 -26.41 -30.10 4.57
C PRO A 302 -27.87 -30.24 4.10
N ALA A 303 -28.81 -29.57 4.78
CA ALA A 303 -30.22 -29.52 4.38
C ALA A 303 -30.48 -28.45 3.29
N SER A 304 -31.46 -28.71 2.41
CA SER A 304 -31.86 -27.85 1.28
C SER A 304 -33.28 -27.24 1.44
N PRO A 305 -33.64 -26.19 0.66
CA PRO A 305 -34.66 -25.21 1.04
C PRO A 305 -36.11 -25.54 0.60
N ARG A 306 -37.06 -24.67 0.95
CA ARG A 306 -38.44 -24.63 0.41
C ARG A 306 -38.79 -23.25 -0.17
N PRO A 307 -39.50 -23.16 -1.31
CA PRO A 307 -39.86 -21.88 -1.94
C PRO A 307 -41.34 -21.46 -1.77
N ILE A 308 -41.58 -20.15 -1.64
CA ILE A 308 -42.85 -19.43 -1.89
C ILE A 308 -42.44 -18.01 -2.34
N GLY A 309 -43.04 -17.35 -3.34
CA GLY A 309 -44.06 -17.75 -4.32
C GLY A 309 -44.55 -16.50 -5.07
N SER A 310 -44.47 -16.47 -6.41
CA SER A 310 -44.65 -15.25 -7.21
C SER A 310 -46.07 -15.06 -7.74
N ALA A 311 -46.60 -13.83 -7.67
CA ALA A 311 -47.81 -13.43 -8.40
C ALA A 311 -47.76 -11.92 -8.77
N PRO A 312 -47.79 -11.54 -10.06
CA PRO A 312 -47.99 -10.16 -10.49
C PRO A 312 -49.48 -9.83 -10.67
N MET A 313 -49.87 -8.57 -10.49
CA MET A 313 -51.18 -8.05 -10.89
C MET A 313 -51.02 -6.77 -11.72
N GLN A 314 -51.98 -6.50 -12.60
CA GLN A 314 -51.78 -5.72 -13.83
C GLN A 314 -52.10 -4.23 -13.69
N VAL A 315 -51.63 -3.47 -14.69
CA VAL A 315 -51.96 -2.06 -14.94
C VAL A 315 -53.38 -1.93 -15.49
N GLU A 316 -54.14 -0.93 -15.04
CA GLU A 316 -55.35 -0.48 -15.74
C GLU A 316 -55.31 1.05 -15.90
N LEU A 317 -55.79 1.56 -17.04
CA LEU A 317 -55.60 2.96 -17.49
C LEU A 317 -56.88 3.57 -18.05
N ARG A 318 -57.53 4.45 -17.27
CA ARG A 318 -58.54 5.48 -17.62
C ARG A 318 -58.98 6.19 -16.32
N GLY A 319 -59.27 7.49 -16.26
CA GLY A 319 -59.09 8.57 -17.25
C GLY A 319 -59.57 9.93 -16.67
N THR A 320 -59.06 11.04 -17.22
CA THR A 320 -59.60 12.43 -17.16
C THR A 320 -60.36 12.93 -15.91
N ALA A 321 -59.70 13.82 -15.15
CA ALA A 321 -60.12 15.15 -14.66
C ALA A 321 -61.64 15.55 -14.64
N PRO A 322 -62.13 16.36 -13.66
CA PRO A 322 -61.42 17.57 -13.18
C PRO A 322 -61.53 18.01 -11.71
N SER A 323 -60.59 18.88 -11.34
CA SER A 323 -60.65 20.02 -10.39
C SER A 323 -61.59 19.99 -9.16
N SER A 324 -60.99 19.92 -7.97
CA SER A 324 -61.43 20.71 -6.81
C SER A 324 -60.24 20.96 -5.86
N GLN A 325 -60.18 22.15 -5.25
CA GLN A 325 -59.11 22.52 -4.30
C GLN A 325 -59.55 22.28 -2.85
N PRO A 326 -58.75 21.60 -2.01
CA PRO A 326 -58.88 21.67 -0.55
C PRO A 326 -58.13 22.89 0.00
N LYS A 327 -58.76 23.59 0.95
CA LYS A 327 -58.20 24.72 1.69
C LYS A 327 -57.17 24.21 2.72
N PRO A 328 -56.04 24.90 2.98
CA PRO A 328 -54.97 24.34 3.81
C PRO A 328 -55.40 24.11 5.26
N ALA A 329 -55.00 22.95 5.82
CA ALA A 329 -55.09 22.69 7.24
C ALA A 329 -53.95 23.41 7.98
N VAL A 330 -54.28 24.05 9.10
CA VAL A 330 -53.27 24.56 10.05
C VAL A 330 -52.75 23.37 10.85
N ILE A 331 -51.43 23.23 10.92
CA ILE A 331 -50.73 22.26 11.77
C ILE A 331 -49.71 23.06 12.57
N ASP A 332 -49.81 22.99 13.90
CA ASP A 332 -48.93 23.71 14.81
C ASP A 332 -47.48 23.20 14.73
N PRO A 333 -46.46 24.07 14.90
CA PRO A 333 -45.07 23.67 14.83
C PRO A 333 -44.68 22.77 16.02
N PRO A 334 -43.97 21.64 15.80
CA PRO A 334 -43.42 20.85 16.88
C PRO A 334 -42.37 21.63 17.70
N PRO A 335 -42.16 21.29 18.98
CA PRO A 335 -41.43 22.13 19.93
C PRO A 335 -39.95 22.29 19.60
N ALA A 336 -39.38 23.43 20.02
CA ALA A 336 -37.97 23.76 19.81
C ALA A 336 -37.03 22.73 20.47
N ALA A 337 -36.17 22.11 19.66
CA ALA A 337 -35.11 21.23 20.15
C ALA A 337 -34.09 22.02 20.99
N LEU A 338 -33.67 21.41 22.10
CA LEU A 338 -32.66 21.97 23.00
C LEU A 338 -31.30 22.10 22.29
N LYS A 339 -30.58 23.21 22.54
CA LYS A 339 -29.23 23.43 21.99
C LYS A 339 -28.22 22.49 22.66
N PRO A 340 -27.46 21.68 21.91
CA PRO A 340 -26.20 21.12 22.42
C PRO A 340 -25.14 22.23 22.44
N THR A 341 -24.84 22.77 23.61
CA THR A 341 -23.83 23.83 23.80
C THR A 341 -22.41 23.27 23.89
N HIS A 342 -21.83 22.89 22.75
CA HIS A 342 -20.40 22.64 22.62
C HIS A 342 -19.84 23.25 21.33
N THR A 343 -19.53 24.55 21.38
CA THR A 343 -18.79 25.24 20.31
C THR A 343 -17.31 24.89 20.42
N ALA A 344 -16.89 23.82 19.74
CA ALA A 344 -15.47 23.58 19.48
C ALA A 344 -14.98 24.58 18.43
N THR A 345 -14.47 25.73 18.87
CA THR A 345 -13.89 26.74 17.98
C THR A 345 -12.62 26.18 17.32
N PRO A 346 -12.52 26.08 15.99
CA PRO A 346 -11.26 25.74 15.34
C PRO A 346 -10.24 26.86 15.61
N THR A 347 -9.11 26.50 16.22
CA THR A 347 -8.09 27.47 16.68
C THR A 347 -7.17 27.98 15.57
N HIS A 348 -7.36 27.52 14.33
CA HIS A 348 -6.60 27.97 13.16
C HIS A 348 -7.51 28.65 12.13
N PRO A 349 -7.15 29.84 11.61
CA PRO A 349 -7.78 30.39 10.42
C PRO A 349 -7.44 29.54 9.18
N PRO A 350 -8.24 29.60 8.11
CA PRO A 350 -7.89 28.96 6.85
C PRO A 350 -6.57 29.54 6.29
N PRO A 351 -5.79 28.75 5.53
CA PRO A 351 -4.56 29.23 4.90
C PRO A 351 -4.85 30.40 3.94
N PRO A 352 -3.91 31.35 3.79
CA PRO A 352 -4.07 32.46 2.86
C PRO A 352 -4.13 31.96 1.40
N PRO A 353 -4.79 32.69 0.50
CA PRO A 353 -4.75 32.37 -0.93
C PRO A 353 -3.32 32.45 -1.47
N PRO A 354 -2.98 31.69 -2.53
CA PRO A 354 -1.66 31.74 -3.15
C PRO A 354 -1.36 33.15 -3.71
N PRO A 355 -0.08 33.55 -3.80
CA PRO A 355 0.30 34.83 -4.39
C PRO A 355 -0.11 34.89 -5.87
N PRO A 356 -0.36 36.10 -6.42
CA PRO A 356 -0.60 36.26 -7.85
C PRO A 356 0.63 35.83 -8.65
N PRO A 357 0.46 35.35 -9.90
CA PRO A 357 1.58 35.00 -10.77
C PRO A 357 2.47 36.21 -11.04
N PRO A 358 3.79 36.01 -11.26
CA PRO A 358 4.70 37.09 -11.60
C PRO A 358 4.28 37.78 -12.91
N PRO A 359 4.57 39.09 -13.07
CA PRO A 359 4.30 39.79 -14.32
C PRO A 359 5.09 39.14 -15.48
N PRO A 360 4.55 39.13 -16.71
CA PRO A 360 5.21 38.53 -17.86
C PRO A 360 6.55 39.22 -18.12
N THR A 361 7.63 38.44 -18.11
CA THR A 361 8.98 38.93 -18.40
C THR A 361 9.05 39.45 -19.83
N THR A 362 9.33 40.75 -20.00
CA THR A 362 9.61 41.33 -21.32
C THR A 362 10.80 40.60 -21.94
N PRO A 363 10.69 40.07 -23.18
CA PRO A 363 11.77 39.32 -23.80
C PRO A 363 12.99 40.23 -24.03
N THR A 364 14.16 39.76 -23.62
CA THR A 364 15.44 40.42 -23.89
C THR A 364 15.65 40.52 -25.39
N PRO A 365 16.03 41.70 -25.95
CA PRO A 365 16.32 41.82 -27.37
C PRO A 365 17.51 40.92 -27.75
N PRO A 366 17.53 40.35 -28.97
CA PRO A 366 18.64 39.52 -29.43
C PRO A 366 19.94 40.33 -29.51
N PRO A 367 21.12 39.69 -29.32
CA PRO A 367 22.40 40.36 -29.46
C PRO A 367 22.61 40.84 -30.92
N PRO A 368 23.34 41.96 -31.13
CA PRO A 368 23.60 42.47 -32.47
C PRO A 368 24.45 41.48 -33.27
N THR A 369 24.08 41.26 -34.53
CA THR A 369 24.91 40.51 -35.48
C THR A 369 26.25 41.21 -35.74
N PRO A 370 27.35 40.46 -35.87
CA PRO A 370 28.65 41.03 -36.21
C PRO A 370 28.64 41.69 -37.61
N PRO A 371 29.56 42.65 -37.88
CA PRO A 371 29.71 43.27 -39.19
C PRO A 371 30.18 42.26 -40.27
N PRO A 372 29.96 42.57 -41.56
CA PRO A 372 30.25 41.68 -42.69
C PRO A 372 31.74 41.55 -43.03
#